data_AF-A0A1B6HY86-F1
#
_entry.id   AF-A0A1B6HY86-F1
#
_cell.length_a   1.000
_cell.length_b   1.000
_cell.length_c   1.000
_cell.angle_alpha   90.00
_cell.angle_beta   90.00
_cell.angle_gamma   90.00
#
_symmetry.space_group_name_H-M   'P 1'
#
loop_
_entity.id
_entity.type
_entity.pdbx_description
1 polymer ?
#
loop_
_entity_poly.entity_id
_entity_poly.type
_entity_poly.pdbx_seq_one_letter_code
_entity_poly.pdbx_strand_id
1 'polypeptide(L)'
;APLLVAALAYFHYEMLDPESRPIDVETRSMHADYDFIIVGGGSAGAVLANRLTEMENWTVLLLEAGGDETEISDVPLLAAYLQLSQLDWKYKTEPQGTACLGMNNGRCN
;
A
#
# COMPACT_ATOMS: atom_id res chain seq x y z
N ALA A 1 -5.58 -26.48 -16.62
CA ALA A 1 -5.38 -25.49 -17.70
C ALA A 1 -4.92 -24.18 -17.06
N PRO A 2 -3.90 -23.49 -17.62
CA PRO A 2 -3.33 -22.28 -17.02
C PRO A 2 -4.37 -21.20 -16.74
N LEU A 3 -5.36 -21.07 -17.62
CA LEU A 3 -6.44 -20.10 -17.50
C LEU A 3 -7.35 -20.34 -16.29
N LEU A 4 -7.60 -21.61 -15.94
CA LEU A 4 -8.43 -21.97 -14.80
C LEU A 4 -7.70 -21.68 -13.48
N VAL A 5 -6.39 -21.95 -13.43
CA VAL A 5 -5.56 -21.65 -12.25
C VAL A 5 -5.45 -20.14 -12.05
N ALA A 6 -5.22 -19.38 -13.12
CA ALA A 6 -5.20 -17.92 -13.07
C ALA A 6 -6.55 -17.33 -12.63
N ALA A 7 -7.67 -17.87 -13.14
CA ALA A 7 -9.01 -17.44 -12.72
C ALA A 7 -9.26 -17.77 -11.24
N LEU A 8 -8.89 -18.96 -10.78
CA LEU A 8 -9.04 -19.33 -9.37
C LEU A 8 -8.18 -18.45 -8.45
N ALA A 9 -6.94 -18.15 -8.85
CA ALA A 9 -6.08 -17.23 -8.12
C ALA A 9 -6.72 -15.84 -8.03
N TYR A 10 -7.19 -15.28 -9.14
CA TYR A 10 -7.84 -13.97 -9.16
C TYR A 10 -9.15 -13.91 -8.35
N PHE A 11 -10.00 -14.94 -8.42
CA PHE A 11 -11.27 -14.92 -7.68
C PHE A 11 -11.12 -15.31 -6.20
N HIS A 12 -9.96 -15.83 -5.78
CA HIS A 12 -9.69 -16.24 -4.41
C HIS A 12 -8.38 -15.63 -3.87
N TYR A 13 -8.03 -14.43 -4.37
CA TYR A 13 -7.03 -13.50 -3.82
C TYR A 13 -6.81 -13.66 -2.33
N GLU A 14 -7.75 -13.11 -1.59
CA GLU A 14 -7.63 -12.95 -0.14
C GLU A 14 -7.43 -14.27 0.64
N MET A 15 -7.74 -15.43 0.03
CA MET A 15 -7.48 -16.73 0.65
C MET A 15 -6.15 -17.35 0.26
N LEU A 16 -5.61 -16.99 -0.90
CA LEU A 16 -4.36 -17.52 -1.44
C LEU A 16 -3.17 -16.60 -1.18
N ASP A 17 -3.44 -15.35 -0.83
CA ASP A 17 -2.45 -14.38 -0.42
C ASP A 17 -1.70 -14.89 0.83
N PRO A 18 -0.39 -15.21 0.70
CA PRO A 18 0.41 -15.62 1.84
C PRO A 18 0.76 -14.45 2.78
N GLU A 19 0.47 -13.21 2.39
CA GLU A 19 0.84 -12.01 3.12
C GLU A 19 -0.17 -11.75 4.25
N SER A 20 0.34 -11.69 5.48
CA SER A 20 -0.49 -11.41 6.65
C SER A 20 -0.78 -9.91 6.72
N ARG A 21 -1.91 -9.48 6.15
CA ARG A 21 -2.32 -8.08 6.20
C ARG A 21 -2.54 -7.57 7.63
N PRO A 22 -2.19 -6.31 7.93
CA PRO A 22 -2.61 -5.65 9.17
C PRO A 22 -4.14 -5.68 9.31
N ILE A 23 -4.63 -5.82 10.54
CA ILE A 23 -6.07 -5.82 10.81
C ILE A 23 -6.46 -4.43 11.33
N ASP A 24 -7.43 -3.81 10.66
CA ASP A 24 -7.99 -2.55 11.10
C ASP A 24 -8.70 -2.68 12.44
N VAL A 25 -8.37 -1.77 13.35
CA VAL A 25 -8.98 -1.68 14.68
C VAL A 25 -10.03 -0.59 14.67
N GLU A 26 -11.25 -0.91 15.11
CA GLU A 26 -12.31 0.09 15.24
C GLU A 26 -11.87 1.21 16.22
N THR A 27 -12.21 2.46 15.93
CA THR A 27 -11.78 3.62 16.74
C THR A 27 -12.17 3.49 18.21
N ARG A 28 -13.29 2.83 18.53
CA ARG A 28 -13.74 2.60 19.92
C ARG A 28 -12.87 1.62 20.70
N SER A 29 -12.10 0.79 20.00
CA SER A 29 -11.18 -0.21 20.58
C SER A 29 -9.72 0.27 20.56
N MET A 30 -9.45 1.49 20.09
CA MET A 30 -8.13 2.08 20.20
C MET A 30 -7.77 2.37 21.66
N HIS A 31 -6.48 2.25 21.96
CA HIS A 31 -5.93 2.68 23.24
C HIS A 31 -5.91 4.21 23.33
N ALA A 32 -5.89 4.75 24.56
CA ALA A 32 -5.77 6.18 24.78
C ALA A 32 -4.37 6.72 24.42
N ASP A 33 -3.36 5.85 24.49
CA ASP A 33 -1.95 6.12 24.24
C ASP A 33 -1.26 4.88 23.66
N TYR A 34 -0.15 5.13 22.96
CA TYR A 34 0.71 4.11 22.34
C TYR A 34 2.17 4.50 22.57
N ASP A 35 3.05 3.51 22.72
CA ASP A 35 4.50 3.74 22.82
C ASP A 35 5.05 4.30 21.49
N PHE A 36 4.49 3.84 20.36
CA PHE A 36 4.86 4.29 19.03
C PHE A 36 3.64 4.50 18.14
N ILE A 37 3.66 5.61 17.39
CA ILE A 37 2.70 5.88 16.31
C ILE A 37 3.48 6.03 15.01
N ILE A 38 3.22 5.13 14.07
CA ILE A 38 3.82 5.12 12.74
C ILE A 38 2.80 5.70 11.77
N VAL A 39 3.19 6.74 11.03
CA VAL A 39 2.34 7.37 10.01
C VAL A 39 2.86 6.99 8.63
N GLY A 40 2.10 6.14 7.95
CA GLY A 40 2.42 5.54 6.66
C GLY A 40 2.96 4.12 6.80
N GLY A 41 2.21 3.13 6.30
CA GLY A 41 2.54 1.72 6.13
C GLY A 41 3.30 1.39 4.83
N GLY A 42 3.99 2.37 4.24
CA GLY A 42 4.92 2.12 3.13
C GLY A 42 6.14 1.29 3.54
N SER A 43 7.12 1.13 2.64
CA SER A 43 8.25 0.19 2.83
C SER A 43 8.99 0.33 4.16
N ALA A 44 9.19 1.54 4.66
CA ALA A 44 9.83 1.76 5.96
C ALA A 44 8.87 1.52 7.14
N GLY A 45 7.62 1.98 7.02
CA GLY A 45 6.61 1.87 8.08
C GLY A 45 6.23 0.43 8.37
N ALA A 46 6.05 -0.39 7.33
CA ALA A 46 5.76 -1.83 7.47
C ALA A 46 6.90 -2.57 8.21
N VAL A 47 8.16 -2.30 7.86
CA VAL A 47 9.32 -2.89 8.54
C VAL A 47 9.42 -2.44 9.99
N LEU A 48 9.21 -1.15 10.26
CA LEU A 48 9.22 -0.62 11.63
C LEU A 48 8.11 -1.24 12.47
N ALA A 49 6.89 -1.31 11.94
CA ALA A 49 5.75 -1.92 12.63
C ALA A 49 6.07 -3.36 13.00
N ASN A 50 6.51 -4.17 12.03
CA ASN A 50 6.86 -5.58 12.25
C ASN A 50 7.89 -5.75 13.38
N ARG A 51 8.98 -4.97 13.36
CA ARG A 51 10.06 -5.07 14.35
C ARG A 51 9.67 -4.56 15.74
N LEU A 52 8.95 -3.46 15.82
CA LEU A 52 8.52 -2.92 17.12
C LEU A 52 7.50 -3.84 17.79
N THR A 53 6.62 -4.48 17.01
CA THR A 53 5.64 -5.45 17.54
C THR A 53 6.25 -6.78 18.00
N GLU A 54 7.52 -7.07 17.70
CA GLU A 54 8.22 -8.24 18.29
C GLU A 54 8.38 -8.11 19.82
N MET A 55 8.33 -6.88 20.34
CA MET A 55 8.40 -6.60 21.77
C MET A 55 6.98 -6.57 22.37
N GLU A 56 6.59 -7.63 23.09
CA GLU A 56 5.24 -7.78 23.66
C GLU A 56 4.81 -6.66 24.63
N ASN A 57 5.77 -5.94 25.18
CA ASN A 57 5.53 -4.85 26.12
C ASN A 57 5.33 -3.48 25.45
N TRP A 58 5.44 -3.40 24.12
CA TRP A 58 5.21 -2.16 23.38
C TRP A 58 3.88 -2.18 22.64
N THR A 59 3.20 -1.05 22.70
CA THR A 59 1.99 -0.77 21.94
C THR A 59 2.34 0.06 20.70
N VAL A 60 1.93 -0.42 19.53
CA VAL A 60 2.25 0.21 18.24
C VAL A 60 0.96 0.49 17.49
N LEU A 61 0.77 1.74 17.08
CA LEU A 61 -0.30 2.16 16.18
C LEU A 61 0.29 2.47 14.80
N LEU A 62 -0.19 1.79 13.76
CA LEU A 62 0.10 2.11 12.37
C LEU A 62 -1.09 2.84 11.76
N LEU A 63 -0.84 4.00 11.15
CA LEU A 63 -1.83 4.77 10.42
C LEU A 63 -1.45 4.76 8.94
N GLU A 64 -2.26 4.13 8.09
CA GLU A 64 -2.10 4.14 6.64
C GLU A 64 -3.30 4.85 6.00
N ALA A 65 -3.05 5.66 4.97
CA ALA A 65 -4.08 6.43 4.28
C ALA A 65 -4.69 5.66 3.10
N GLY A 66 -3.90 4.78 2.48
CA GLY A 66 -4.36 3.82 1.49
C GLY A 66 -5.15 2.66 2.09
N GLY A 67 -5.69 1.82 1.22
CA GLY A 67 -6.23 0.51 1.60
C GLY A 67 -5.23 -0.60 1.35
N ASP A 68 -5.71 -1.83 1.47
CA ASP A 68 -4.96 -3.05 1.15
C ASP A 68 -4.50 -3.07 -0.32
N GLU A 69 -3.43 -3.81 -0.56
CA GLU A 69 -2.94 -4.19 -1.88
C GLU A 69 -3.98 -4.99 -2.70
N THR A 70 -3.68 -5.17 -4.00
CA THR A 70 -4.58 -5.89 -4.93
C THR A 70 -3.78 -6.82 -5.81
N GLU A 71 -4.41 -7.78 -6.49
CA GLU A 71 -3.69 -8.76 -7.32
C GLU A 71 -2.87 -8.12 -8.43
N ILE A 72 -3.28 -6.91 -8.83
CA ILE A 72 -2.60 -6.14 -9.86
C ILE A 72 -1.23 -5.65 -9.35
N SER A 73 -1.10 -5.31 -8.06
CA SER A 73 0.18 -4.88 -7.48
C SER A 73 1.20 -6.01 -7.35
N ASP A 74 0.74 -7.25 -7.24
CA ASP A 74 1.60 -8.42 -7.06
C ASP A 74 2.27 -8.91 -8.34
N VAL A 75 1.71 -8.57 -9.51
CA VAL A 75 2.20 -9.05 -10.80
C VAL A 75 3.04 -7.96 -11.46
N PRO A 76 4.39 -8.10 -11.54
CA PRO A 76 5.25 -7.03 -12.05
C PRO A 76 4.93 -6.58 -13.48
N LEU A 77 4.42 -7.50 -14.32
CA LEU A 77 4.01 -7.19 -15.69
C LEU A 77 2.83 -6.19 -15.75
N LEU A 78 2.02 -6.11 -14.70
CA LEU A 78 0.85 -5.25 -14.61
C LEU A 78 1.14 -3.89 -13.95
N ALA A 79 2.39 -3.59 -13.58
CA ALA A 79 2.75 -2.37 -12.87
C ALA A 79 2.26 -1.07 -13.55
N ALA A 80 2.22 -1.04 -14.89
CA ALA A 80 1.73 0.11 -15.64
C ALA A 80 0.24 0.45 -15.37
N TYR A 81 -0.56 -0.54 -14.94
CA TYR A 81 -1.98 -0.33 -14.59
C TYR A 81 -2.16 0.37 -13.24
N LEU A 82 -1.12 0.38 -12.39
CA LEU A 82 -1.18 1.02 -11.08
C LEU A 82 -1.04 2.54 -11.18
N GLN A 83 -0.36 3.03 -12.22
CA GLN A 83 -0.19 4.46 -12.45
C GLN A 83 -1.55 5.15 -12.59
N LEU A 84 -1.75 6.23 -11.84
CA LEU A 84 -3.00 7.01 -11.81
C LEU A 84 -4.24 6.27 -11.27
N SER A 85 -4.07 5.06 -10.75
CA SER A 85 -5.13 4.26 -10.11
C SER A 85 -5.45 4.74 -8.68
N GLN A 86 -6.36 4.09 -7.96
CA GLN A 86 -6.61 4.45 -6.55
C GLN A 86 -5.43 4.13 -5.61
N LEU A 87 -4.47 3.32 -6.05
CA LEU A 87 -3.26 2.98 -5.30
C LEU A 87 -2.12 4.00 -5.51
N ASP A 88 -2.33 5.01 -6.35
CA ASP A 88 -1.36 6.06 -6.64
C ASP A 88 -1.81 7.39 -6.01
N TRP A 89 -0.87 8.10 -5.39
CA TRP A 89 -1.07 9.44 -4.84
C TRP A 89 -1.33 10.51 -5.92
N LYS A 90 -0.97 10.25 -7.18
CA LYS A 90 -1.23 11.13 -8.34
C LYS A 90 -0.67 12.54 -8.17
N TYR A 91 0.50 12.64 -7.53
CA TYR A 91 1.15 13.93 -7.37
C TYR A 91 1.51 14.51 -8.72
N LYS A 92 1.02 15.71 -8.99
CA LYS A 92 1.29 16.42 -10.23
C LYS A 92 2.31 17.52 -9.99
N THR A 93 3.45 17.45 -10.65
CA THR A 93 4.51 18.46 -10.50
C THR A 93 4.07 19.82 -11.04
N GLU A 94 4.69 20.90 -10.58
CA GLU A 94 4.65 22.18 -11.31
C GLU A 94 5.50 22.10 -12.59
N PRO A 95 5.27 22.98 -13.59
CA PRO A 95 6.10 23.03 -14.79
C PRO A 95 7.56 23.41 -14.46
N GLN A 96 8.53 22.63 -14.93
CA GLN A 96 9.95 22.81 -14.60
C GLN A 96 10.81 23.36 -15.76
N GLY A 97 10.29 23.35 -17.00
CA GLY A 97 11.01 23.84 -18.19
C GLY A 97 12.16 22.95 -18.69
N THR A 98 12.59 21.96 -17.93
CA THR A 98 13.65 20.98 -18.29
C THR A 98 13.19 19.52 -18.23
N ALA A 99 12.01 19.26 -17.65
CA ALA A 99 11.44 17.93 -17.51
C ALA A 99 9.99 17.90 -18.04
N CYS A 100 9.52 16.72 -18.42
CA CYS A 100 8.13 16.48 -18.84
C CYS A 100 7.64 17.39 -19.97
N LEU A 101 8.54 17.82 -20.87
CA LEU A 101 8.24 18.74 -21.98
C LEU A 101 7.25 18.16 -23.01
N GLY A 102 7.16 16.84 -23.12
CA GLY A 102 6.18 16.14 -23.96
C GLY A 102 4.83 15.87 -23.27
N MET A 103 4.68 16.26 -22.00
CA MET A 103 3.46 16.03 -21.22
C MET A 103 2.55 17.27 -21.24
N ASN A 104 1.28 17.09 -20.90
CA ASN A 104 0.30 18.17 -20.90
C ASN A 104 0.71 19.30 -19.93
N ASN A 105 0.80 20.53 -20.45
CA ASN A 105 1.27 21.73 -19.76
C ASN A 105 2.69 21.61 -19.17
N GLY A 106 3.53 20.70 -19.69
CA GLY A 106 4.90 20.51 -19.20
C GLY A 106 5.00 19.94 -17.78
N ARG A 107 4.00 19.16 -17.34
CA ARG A 107 3.88 18.62 -15.97
C ARG A 107 3.92 17.10 -15.96
N CYS A 108 4.62 16.50 -15.00
CA CYS A 108 4.63 15.05 -14.79
C CYS A 108 3.42 14.59 -13.96
N ASN A 109 2.99 13.35 -14.17
CA ASN A 109 2.03 12.62 -13.34
C ASN A 109 2.56 11.21 -13.14
#